data_AF-A0A2S8RIT3-F1
#
_entry.id   AF-A0A2S8RIT3-F1
#
_cell.length_a   1.000
_cell.length_b   1.000
_cell.length_c   1.000
_cell.angle_alpha   90.00
_cell.angle_beta   90.00
_cell.angle_gamma   90.00
#
_symmetry.space_group_name_H-M   'P 1'
#
loop_
_entity.id
_entity.type
_entity.pdbx_description
1 polymer ?
#
loop_
_entity_poly.entity_id
_entity_poly.type
_entity_poly.pdbx_seq_one_letter_code
_entity_poly.pdbx_strand_id
1 'polypeptide(L)'
;MSLHSKKEQIQTLREQGFVVVPGLVSPERCDELKQIAQRQLHEAAAPIEFEADLKYPGAPSSRHAAGGQTVRRLLDAYGRAPAFAQWATAPEIRGWMELYFGEEPRLSRAHHNCVMTKHPAYGSLTGWHRDVRYWSFERDDLVSVWVALGSETVDNGALWLVPKSHNAPFTSERFDEAKFFRSDLPDNEAWIRAAVSPELKAGDVVFFHCNTLHSAGKNLSDQVKFSLVYTYHGASNVPLPGSRSAAKPEVAF
;
A
#
# COMPACT_ATOMS: atom_id res chain seq x y z
N MET A 1 -22.69 0.57 10.28
CA MET A 1 -22.12 0.26 8.95
C MET A 1 -22.37 1.48 8.08
N SER A 2 -21.34 1.99 7.42
CA SER A 2 -21.44 3.21 6.62
C SER A 2 -22.48 3.02 5.51
N LEU A 3 -23.53 3.85 5.52
CA LEU A 3 -24.72 3.77 4.66
C LEU A 3 -24.47 4.20 3.20
N HIS A 4 -23.20 4.34 2.80
CA HIS A 4 -22.82 4.86 1.50
C HIS A 4 -22.72 3.73 0.47
N SER A 5 -23.33 3.95 -0.69
CA SER A 5 -23.17 3.13 -1.87
C SER A 5 -21.72 3.12 -2.36
N LYS A 6 -21.33 2.07 -3.10
CA LYS A 6 -20.02 1.97 -3.75
C LYS A 6 -19.70 3.21 -4.60
N LYS A 7 -20.70 3.80 -5.25
CA LYS A 7 -20.56 5.03 -6.06
C LYS A 7 -20.15 6.23 -5.21
N GLU A 8 -20.80 6.44 -4.07
CA GLU A 8 -20.46 7.54 -3.13
C GLU A 8 -19.06 7.35 -2.53
N GLN A 9 -18.68 6.10 -2.25
CA GLN A 9 -17.34 5.78 -1.74
C GLN A 9 -16.26 6.01 -2.81
N ILE A 10 -16.53 5.70 -4.08
CA ILE A 10 -15.63 6.07 -5.19
C ILE A 10 -15.55 7.58 -5.37
N GLN A 11 -16.66 8.30 -5.22
CA GLN A 11 -16.63 9.76 -5.24
C GLN A 11 -15.74 10.29 -4.11
N THR A 12 -15.83 9.69 -2.92
CA THR A 12 -14.94 10.00 -1.79
C THR A 12 -13.48 9.74 -2.14
N LEU A 13 -13.16 8.60 -2.77
CA LEU A 13 -11.80 8.30 -3.26
C LEU A 13 -11.30 9.38 -4.24
N ARG A 14 -12.13 9.79 -5.19
CA ARG A 14 -11.76 10.84 -6.16
C ARG A 14 -11.56 12.21 -5.52
N GLU A 15 -12.36 12.55 -4.50
CA GLU A 15 -12.31 13.85 -3.84
C GLU A 15 -11.21 13.94 -2.78
N GLN A 16 -11.05 12.90 -1.97
CA GLN A 16 -10.13 12.86 -0.82
C GLN A 16 -8.80 12.19 -1.15
N GLY A 17 -8.72 11.43 -2.24
CA GLY A 17 -7.55 10.64 -2.61
C GLY A 17 -7.50 9.27 -1.94
N PHE A 18 -8.41 9.00 -1.01
CA PHE A 18 -8.57 7.68 -0.39
C PHE A 18 -9.99 7.46 0.13
N VAL A 19 -10.36 6.20 0.35
CA VAL A 19 -11.58 5.81 1.05
C VAL A 19 -11.34 4.53 1.85
N VAL A 20 -11.91 4.47 3.05
CA VAL A 20 -11.90 3.27 3.90
C VAL A 20 -13.23 2.55 3.73
N VAL A 21 -13.19 1.25 3.47
CA VAL A 21 -14.34 0.37 3.30
C VAL A 21 -14.28 -0.71 4.37
N PRO A 22 -15.04 -0.55 5.47
CA PRO A 22 -15.00 -1.50 6.58
C PRO A 22 -15.54 -2.87 6.17
N GLY A 23 -14.85 -3.94 6.59
CA GLY A 23 -15.28 -5.33 6.40
C GLY A 23 -15.51 -5.75 4.95
N LEU A 24 -14.80 -5.16 3.99
CA LEU A 24 -14.92 -5.55 2.58
C LEU A 24 -14.41 -6.97 2.34
N VAL A 25 -13.41 -7.40 3.10
CA VAL A 25 -12.94 -8.78 3.10
C VAL A 25 -13.65 -9.54 4.21
N SER A 26 -14.21 -10.72 3.90
CA SER A 26 -14.84 -11.55 4.93
C SER A 26 -13.81 -11.98 5.99
N PRO A 27 -14.25 -12.19 7.25
CA PRO A 27 -13.36 -12.67 8.30
C PRO A 27 -12.60 -13.94 7.91
N GLU A 28 -13.27 -14.90 7.28
CA GLU A 28 -12.71 -16.19 6.89
C GLU A 28 -11.59 -16.03 5.87
N ARG A 29 -11.82 -15.19 4.84
CA ARG A 29 -10.79 -14.90 3.82
C ARG A 29 -9.64 -14.11 4.43
N CYS A 30 -9.92 -13.15 5.31
CA CYS A 30 -8.88 -12.38 5.99
C CYS A 30 -7.98 -13.28 6.84
N ASP A 31 -8.57 -14.20 7.59
CA ASP A 31 -7.84 -15.17 8.42
C ASP A 31 -7.02 -16.14 7.56
N GLU A 32 -7.55 -16.65 6.45
CA GLU A 32 -6.81 -17.49 5.51
C GLU A 32 -5.56 -16.77 4.98
N LEU A 33 -5.74 -15.55 4.45
CA LEU A 33 -4.63 -14.75 3.91
C LEU A 33 -3.57 -14.46 4.98
N LYS A 34 -4.00 -14.15 6.20
CA LYS A 34 -3.11 -13.90 7.33
C LYS A 34 -2.32 -15.14 7.74
N GLN A 35 -2.97 -16.30 7.85
CA GLN A 35 -2.31 -17.56 8.21
C GLN A 35 -1.24 -17.94 7.18
N ILE A 36 -1.53 -17.78 5.90
CA ILE A 36 -0.56 -17.99 4.83
C ILE A 36 0.63 -17.04 4.99
N ALA A 37 0.38 -15.74 5.21
CA ALA A 37 1.44 -14.76 5.40
C ALA A 37 2.31 -15.05 6.64
N GLN A 38 1.71 -15.44 7.77
CA GLN A 38 2.42 -15.79 9.00
C GLN A 38 3.31 -17.01 8.79
N ARG A 39 2.79 -18.06 8.16
CA ARG A 39 3.57 -19.26 7.82
C ARG A 39 4.74 -18.90 6.91
N GLN A 40 4.48 -18.16 5.83
CA GLN A 40 5.52 -17.79 4.86
C GLN A 40 6.57 -16.83 5.42
N LEU A 41 6.18 -15.97 6.39
CA LEU A 41 7.13 -15.16 7.15
C LEU A 41 8.02 -16.04 8.03
N HIS A 42 7.44 -17.01 8.75
CA HIS A 42 8.19 -17.94 9.60
C HIS A 42 9.18 -18.78 8.79
N GLU A 43 8.78 -19.23 7.61
CA GLU A 43 9.61 -20.01 6.68
C GLU A 43 10.66 -19.16 5.94
N ALA A 44 10.60 -17.83 6.06
CA ALA A 44 11.36 -16.89 5.22
C ALA A 44 11.24 -17.21 3.72
N ALA A 45 10.05 -17.64 3.28
CA ALA A 45 9.80 -18.12 1.93
C ALA A 45 10.07 -17.01 0.92
N ALA A 46 11.02 -17.18 0.00
CA ALA A 46 11.36 -16.18 -1.01
C ALA A 46 10.25 -16.03 -2.08
N PRO A 47 10.12 -14.88 -2.78
CA PRO A 47 10.92 -13.67 -2.63
C PRO A 47 10.48 -12.81 -1.43
N ILE A 48 11.47 -12.24 -0.74
CA ILE A 48 11.30 -11.33 0.41
C ILE A 48 12.22 -10.12 0.26
N GLU A 49 11.82 -9.02 0.86
CA GLU A 49 12.62 -7.81 1.01
C GLU A 49 12.84 -7.57 2.50
N PHE A 50 14.08 -7.28 2.90
CA PHE A 50 14.43 -7.00 4.28
C PHE A 50 14.47 -5.49 4.55
N GLU A 51 14.26 -5.08 5.79
CA GLU A 51 14.40 -3.68 6.23
C GLU A 51 15.78 -3.11 5.84
N ALA A 52 16.85 -3.90 5.97
CA ALA A 52 18.21 -3.49 5.61
C ALA A 52 18.41 -3.19 4.12
N ASP A 53 17.56 -3.73 3.23
CA ASP A 53 17.65 -3.50 1.79
C ASP A 53 17.11 -2.12 1.38
N LEU A 54 16.20 -1.55 2.18
CA LEU A 54 15.53 -0.28 1.90
C LEU A 54 16.40 0.94 2.18
N LYS A 55 17.35 0.82 3.12
CA LYS A 55 18.18 1.91 3.62
C LYS A 55 17.36 3.11 4.15
N TYR A 56 16.17 2.85 4.66
CA TYR A 56 15.33 3.89 5.26
C TYR A 56 15.91 4.35 6.60
N PRO A 57 15.58 5.59 7.04
CA PRO A 57 15.95 6.05 8.37
C PRO A 57 15.48 5.09 9.47
N GLY A 58 16.43 4.58 10.26
CA GLY A 58 16.18 3.61 11.33
C GLY A 58 16.15 2.14 10.90
N ALA A 59 16.32 1.83 9.61
CA ALA A 59 16.57 0.47 9.16
C ALA A 59 17.97 -0.02 9.61
N PRO A 60 18.17 -1.33 9.79
CA PRO A 60 19.49 -1.89 10.04
C PRO A 60 20.48 -1.51 8.93
N SER A 61 21.76 -1.29 9.29
CA SER A 61 22.79 -0.83 8.36
C SER A 61 23.20 -1.89 7.31
N SER A 62 22.97 -3.17 7.59
CA SER A 62 23.24 -4.27 6.67
C SER A 62 22.44 -5.52 7.09
N ARG A 63 22.40 -6.52 6.20
CA ARG A 63 21.81 -7.83 6.50
C ARG A 63 22.52 -8.60 7.63
N HIS A 64 23.75 -8.24 7.95
CA HIS A 64 24.54 -8.86 9.04
C HIS A 64 24.42 -8.11 10.38
N ALA A 65 23.85 -6.89 10.37
CA ALA A 65 23.63 -6.13 11.59
C ALA A 65 22.47 -6.73 12.42
N ALA A 66 22.37 -6.34 13.70
CA ALA A 66 21.21 -6.67 14.51
C ALA A 66 19.91 -6.20 13.83
N GLY A 67 18.95 -7.10 13.69
CA GLY A 67 17.71 -6.84 12.96
C GLY A 67 17.84 -6.83 11.43
N GLY A 68 19.03 -7.06 10.86
CA GLY A 68 19.31 -7.02 9.42
C GLY A 68 18.48 -7.99 8.55
N GLN A 69 17.95 -9.04 9.17
CA GLN A 69 17.05 -10.02 8.55
C GLN A 69 15.57 -9.77 8.87
N THR A 70 15.22 -8.61 9.42
CA THR A 70 13.83 -8.24 9.66
C THR A 70 13.14 -8.08 8.31
N VAL A 71 12.12 -8.90 8.06
CA VAL A 71 11.38 -8.89 6.80
C VAL A 71 10.51 -7.64 6.74
N ARG A 72 10.59 -6.91 5.64
CA ARG A 72 9.71 -5.77 5.32
C ARG A 72 8.52 -6.20 4.48
N ARG A 73 8.78 -7.02 3.46
CA ARG A 73 7.77 -7.43 2.48
C ARG A 73 7.96 -8.89 2.11
N LEU A 74 6.86 -9.62 2.09
CA LEU A 74 6.73 -10.85 1.33
C LEU A 74 6.32 -10.46 -0.09
N LEU A 75 7.27 -10.48 -1.03
CA LEU A 75 7.08 -9.99 -2.39
C LEU A 75 6.25 -10.97 -3.25
N ASP A 76 5.71 -10.45 -4.36
CA ASP A 76 4.91 -11.17 -5.36
C ASP A 76 3.69 -11.91 -4.76
N ALA A 77 2.91 -11.22 -3.94
CA ALA A 77 1.72 -11.79 -3.27
C ALA A 77 0.82 -12.58 -4.24
N TYR A 78 0.54 -12.04 -5.43
CA TYR A 78 -0.22 -12.73 -6.48
C TYR A 78 0.34 -14.12 -6.83
N GLY A 79 1.67 -14.27 -6.90
CA GLY A 79 2.33 -15.54 -7.22
C GLY A 79 2.55 -16.48 -6.03
N ARG A 80 2.28 -16.04 -4.79
CA ARG A 80 2.65 -16.78 -3.57
C ARG A 80 1.72 -17.91 -3.19
N ALA A 81 0.42 -17.72 -3.42
CA ALA A 81 -0.59 -18.71 -3.10
C ALA A 81 -1.87 -18.43 -3.90
N PRO A 82 -2.66 -19.47 -4.24
CA PRO A 82 -3.93 -19.28 -4.93
C PRO A 82 -4.87 -18.30 -4.23
N ALA A 83 -4.95 -18.30 -2.90
CA ALA A 83 -5.80 -17.39 -2.13
C ALA A 83 -5.48 -15.91 -2.38
N PHE A 84 -4.19 -15.55 -2.51
CA PHE A 84 -3.77 -14.19 -2.83
C PHE A 84 -4.20 -13.78 -4.24
N ALA A 85 -3.97 -14.65 -5.23
CA ALA A 85 -4.40 -14.40 -6.61
C ALA A 85 -5.92 -14.26 -6.72
N GLN A 86 -6.68 -15.17 -6.08
CA GLN A 86 -8.14 -15.16 -6.04
C GLN A 86 -8.69 -13.89 -5.39
N TRP A 87 -8.05 -13.39 -4.33
CA TRP A 87 -8.44 -12.11 -3.73
C TRP A 87 -8.11 -10.93 -4.66
N ALA A 88 -6.91 -10.91 -5.25
CA ALA A 88 -6.47 -9.83 -6.12
C ALA A 88 -7.40 -9.62 -7.33
N THR A 89 -8.07 -10.70 -7.77
CA THR A 89 -9.00 -10.73 -8.91
C THR A 89 -10.45 -11.00 -8.53
N ALA A 90 -10.80 -10.85 -7.25
CA ALA A 90 -12.14 -11.16 -6.76
C ALA A 90 -13.20 -10.25 -7.41
N PRO A 91 -14.42 -10.74 -7.68
CA PRO A 91 -15.51 -9.95 -8.26
C PRO A 91 -15.80 -8.64 -7.51
N GLU A 92 -15.62 -8.66 -6.19
CA GLU A 92 -15.77 -7.47 -5.35
C GLU A 92 -14.78 -6.38 -5.77
N ILE A 93 -13.50 -6.73 -5.90
CA ILE A 93 -12.42 -5.83 -6.32
C ILE A 93 -12.60 -5.38 -7.76
N ARG A 94 -12.93 -6.32 -8.67
CA ARG A 94 -13.25 -5.99 -10.07
C ARG A 94 -14.32 -4.89 -10.13
N GLY A 95 -15.45 -5.08 -9.43
CA GLY A 95 -16.52 -4.10 -9.46
C GLY A 95 -16.18 -2.76 -8.80
N TRP A 96 -15.17 -2.69 -7.93
CA TRP A 96 -14.62 -1.43 -7.42
C TRP A 96 -13.75 -0.74 -8.47
N MET A 97 -12.84 -1.48 -9.10
CA MET A 97 -11.90 -0.93 -10.07
C MET A 97 -12.57 -0.56 -11.39
N GLU A 98 -13.51 -1.36 -11.91
CA GLU A 98 -14.32 -1.02 -13.09
C GLU A 98 -15.11 0.28 -12.88
N LEU A 99 -15.71 0.47 -11.70
CA LEU A 99 -16.47 1.68 -11.40
C LEU A 99 -15.55 2.90 -11.22
N TYR A 100 -14.30 2.70 -10.79
CA TYR A 100 -13.32 3.78 -10.65
C TYR A 100 -12.70 4.15 -12.01
N PHE A 101 -12.26 3.19 -12.81
CA PHE A 101 -11.59 3.49 -14.09
C PHE A 101 -12.58 3.71 -15.24
N GLY A 102 -13.80 3.17 -15.15
CA GLY A 102 -14.77 3.20 -16.25
C GLY A 102 -14.43 2.25 -17.40
N GLU A 103 -13.49 1.34 -17.17
CA GLU A 103 -12.97 0.38 -18.14
C GLU A 103 -12.47 -0.90 -17.44
N GLU A 104 -12.00 -1.88 -18.21
CA GLU A 104 -11.45 -3.12 -17.66
C GLU A 104 -10.21 -2.83 -16.79
N PRO A 105 -10.18 -3.28 -15.54
CA PRO A 105 -9.04 -3.05 -14.66
C PRO A 105 -7.90 -4.03 -14.95
N ARG A 106 -6.68 -3.56 -14.66
CA ARG A 106 -5.45 -4.34 -14.73
C ARG A 106 -4.73 -4.25 -13.40
N LEU A 107 -4.25 -5.40 -12.92
CA LEU A 107 -3.38 -5.48 -11.75
C LEU A 107 -1.93 -5.38 -12.20
N SER A 108 -1.20 -4.40 -11.68
CA SER A 108 0.25 -4.34 -11.86
C SER A 108 0.94 -5.36 -10.95
N ARG A 109 1.92 -6.09 -11.50
CA ARG A 109 2.74 -7.07 -10.74
C ARG A 109 4.13 -6.56 -10.35
N ALA A 110 4.50 -5.36 -10.77
CA ALA A 110 5.87 -4.83 -10.73
C ALA A 110 6.34 -4.28 -9.35
N HIS A 111 5.41 -3.67 -8.62
CA HIS A 111 5.54 -3.23 -7.21
C HIS A 111 4.21 -3.55 -6.51
N HIS A 112 3.97 -3.06 -5.29
CA HIS A 112 2.70 -3.13 -4.53
C HIS A 112 1.83 -4.33 -4.92
N ASN A 113 2.44 -5.50 -4.78
CA ASN A 113 1.96 -6.84 -5.05
C ASN A 113 2.71 -7.69 -4.00
N CYS A 114 2.37 -7.46 -2.73
CA CYS A 114 3.14 -7.96 -1.60
C CYS A 114 2.32 -7.92 -0.32
N VAL A 115 2.68 -8.78 0.64
CA VAL A 115 2.28 -8.61 2.03
C VAL A 115 3.35 -7.76 2.72
N MET A 116 2.95 -6.61 3.25
CA MET A 116 3.78 -5.76 4.08
C MET A 116 3.77 -6.25 5.52
N THR A 117 4.95 -6.28 6.13
CA THR A 117 5.13 -6.57 7.55
C THR A 117 5.61 -5.32 8.28
N LYS A 118 5.12 -5.13 9.49
CA LYS A 118 5.66 -4.15 10.43
C LYS A 118 6.05 -4.85 11.71
N HIS A 119 7.34 -5.15 11.84
CA HIS A 119 7.86 -5.84 13.01
C HIS A 119 7.99 -4.91 14.22
N PRO A 120 7.80 -5.45 15.44
CA PRO A 120 8.22 -4.76 16.67
C PRO A 120 9.75 -4.69 16.68
N ALA A 121 10.29 -3.49 16.93
CA ALA A 121 11.71 -3.17 16.73
C ALA A 121 12.22 -3.40 15.29
N TYR A 122 13.20 -2.61 14.86
CA TYR A 122 13.82 -2.65 13.51
C TYR A 122 12.88 -2.39 12.31
N GLY A 123 11.57 -2.41 12.50
CA GLY A 123 10.58 -1.97 11.52
C GLY A 123 10.71 -0.47 11.26
N SER A 124 11.30 -0.10 10.13
CA SER A 124 11.58 1.31 9.81
C SER A 124 10.28 2.06 9.51
N LEU A 125 10.25 3.36 9.84
CA LEU A 125 9.14 4.22 9.40
C LEU A 125 9.18 4.37 7.88
N THR A 126 8.03 4.52 7.24
CA THR A 126 7.99 4.92 5.82
C THR A 126 7.69 6.40 5.77
N GLY A 127 8.63 7.18 5.24
CA GLY A 127 8.50 8.64 5.15
C GLY A 127 7.31 9.05 4.30
N TRP A 128 6.90 10.32 4.43
CA TRP A 128 5.85 10.89 3.60
C TRP A 128 6.21 10.77 2.12
N HIS A 129 5.35 10.17 1.31
CA HIS A 129 5.59 10.01 -0.11
C HIS A 129 4.29 9.85 -0.89
N ARG A 130 4.42 9.90 -2.21
CA ARG A 130 3.39 9.48 -3.15
C ARG A 130 3.86 8.21 -3.82
N ASP A 131 2.94 7.27 -4.05
CA ASP A 131 3.21 6.00 -4.71
C ASP A 131 3.69 6.18 -6.14
N VAL A 132 3.31 7.27 -6.82
CA VAL A 132 3.74 7.59 -8.19
C VAL A 132 5.26 7.48 -8.39
N ARG A 133 6.06 7.65 -7.33
CA ARG A 133 7.52 7.45 -7.36
C ARG A 133 7.96 6.06 -7.80
N TYR A 134 7.09 5.05 -7.67
CA TYR A 134 7.35 3.66 -8.05
C TYR A 134 6.82 3.32 -9.44
N TRP A 135 5.99 4.19 -10.00
CA TRP A 135 5.18 3.92 -11.18
C TRP A 135 5.67 4.74 -12.37
N SER A 136 5.54 4.16 -13.56
CA SER A 136 5.88 4.81 -14.81
C SER A 136 4.85 4.37 -15.84
N PHE A 137 3.77 5.13 -15.92
CA PHE A 137 2.61 4.90 -16.77
C PHE A 137 2.37 6.15 -17.62
N GLU A 138 1.55 6.04 -18.66
CA GLU A 138 1.15 7.19 -19.47
C GLU A 138 0.39 8.25 -18.65
N ARG A 139 -0.31 7.81 -17.61
CA ARG A 139 -1.04 8.69 -16.69
C ARG A 139 -0.81 8.25 -15.24
N ASP A 140 -0.72 9.23 -14.34
CA ASP A 140 -0.65 9.00 -12.89
C ASP A 140 -2.05 8.70 -12.31
N ASP A 141 -2.74 7.70 -12.87
CA ASP A 141 -4.05 7.23 -12.43
C ASP A 141 -3.97 5.74 -12.11
N LEU A 142 -3.54 5.46 -10.88
CA LEU A 142 -3.45 4.12 -10.31
C LEU A 142 -4.04 4.15 -8.90
N VAL A 143 -4.64 3.03 -8.49
CA VAL A 143 -5.25 2.87 -7.16
C VAL A 143 -4.62 1.69 -6.44
N SER A 144 -4.05 1.98 -5.27
CA SER A 144 -3.57 0.96 -4.33
C SER A 144 -4.72 0.51 -3.43
N VAL A 145 -4.83 -0.80 -3.24
CA VAL A 145 -5.81 -1.49 -2.38
C VAL A 145 -5.04 -2.11 -1.22
N TRP A 146 -5.18 -1.52 -0.05
CA TRP A 146 -4.55 -1.97 1.18
C TRP A 146 -5.56 -2.70 2.05
N VAL A 147 -5.31 -3.98 2.31
CA VAL A 147 -6.13 -4.82 3.17
C VAL A 147 -5.46 -4.96 4.53
N ALA A 148 -6.17 -4.58 5.58
CA ALA A 148 -5.76 -4.85 6.95
C ALA A 148 -5.96 -6.34 7.27
N LEU A 149 -4.88 -7.08 7.53
CA LEU A 149 -4.92 -8.49 7.96
C LEU A 149 -4.94 -8.63 9.49
N GLY A 150 -5.36 -7.57 10.18
CA GLY A 150 -5.37 -7.45 11.63
C GLY A 150 -5.82 -6.05 12.04
N SER A 151 -5.77 -5.74 13.33
CA SER A 151 -5.97 -4.36 13.78
C SER A 151 -4.82 -3.49 13.30
N GLU A 152 -5.12 -2.32 12.75
CA GLU A 152 -4.13 -1.28 12.47
C GLU A 152 -4.48 -0.02 13.27
N THR A 153 -3.55 0.41 14.11
CA THR A 153 -3.63 1.62 14.93
C THR A 153 -2.35 2.42 14.77
N VAL A 154 -2.36 3.67 15.20
CA VAL A 154 -1.16 4.52 15.18
C VAL A 154 0.02 3.82 15.87
N ASP A 155 -0.24 3.14 16.99
CA ASP A 155 0.79 2.49 17.80
C ASP A 155 1.46 1.30 17.12
N ASN A 156 0.78 0.61 16.20
CA ASN A 156 1.35 -0.54 15.50
C ASN A 156 1.81 -0.24 14.06
N GLY A 157 1.93 1.04 13.72
CA GLY A 157 2.46 1.50 12.45
C GLY A 157 1.42 1.56 11.34
N ALA A 158 0.19 1.98 11.66
CA ALA A 158 -0.84 2.32 10.67
C ALA A 158 -0.38 3.36 9.64
N LEU A 159 -1.12 3.40 8.54
CA LEU A 159 -0.99 4.44 7.53
C LEU A 159 -1.46 5.79 8.06
N TRP A 160 -0.78 6.84 7.64
CA TRP A 160 -1.27 8.20 7.69
C TRP A 160 -1.50 8.70 6.27
N LEU A 161 -2.65 9.30 6.01
CA LEU A 161 -3.08 9.74 4.69
C LEU A 161 -3.44 11.23 4.76
N VAL A 162 -3.02 12.01 3.78
CA VAL A 162 -3.36 13.43 3.71
C VAL A 162 -4.54 13.63 2.76
N PRO A 163 -5.73 14.03 3.24
CA PRO A 163 -6.89 14.26 2.39
C PRO A 163 -6.63 15.30 1.30
N LYS A 164 -7.18 15.06 0.11
CA LYS A 164 -7.11 15.92 -1.10
C LYS A 164 -5.70 16.14 -1.66
N SER A 165 -4.68 15.55 -1.05
CA SER A 165 -3.29 15.76 -1.42
C SER A 165 -2.94 15.17 -2.79
N HIS A 166 -3.73 14.25 -3.33
CA HIS A 166 -3.50 13.65 -4.65
C HIS A 166 -3.67 14.62 -5.82
N ASN A 167 -4.48 15.66 -5.65
CA ASN A 167 -4.67 16.72 -6.64
C ASN A 167 -3.77 17.95 -6.37
N ALA A 168 -2.99 17.94 -5.29
CA ALA A 168 -2.13 19.07 -4.96
C ALA A 168 -0.97 19.18 -5.96
N PRO A 169 -0.69 20.37 -6.53
CA PRO A 169 0.38 20.57 -7.50
C PRO A 169 1.74 20.72 -6.80
N PHE A 170 2.16 19.71 -6.05
CA PHE A 170 3.48 19.72 -5.41
C PHE A 170 4.58 19.71 -6.46
N THR A 171 5.46 20.71 -6.40
CA THR A 171 6.67 20.76 -7.23
C THR A 171 7.76 19.87 -6.64
N SER A 172 8.82 19.62 -7.42
CA SER A 172 9.94 18.75 -7.01
C SER A 172 10.62 19.18 -5.72
N GLU A 173 10.66 20.47 -5.42
CA GLU A 173 11.38 21.05 -4.27
C GLU A 173 10.71 20.69 -2.94
N ARG A 174 9.45 20.26 -2.99
CA ARG A 174 8.68 19.75 -1.85
C ARG A 174 9.17 18.37 -1.38
N PHE A 175 9.98 17.70 -2.20
CA PHE A 175 10.50 16.36 -1.93
C PHE A 175 12.04 16.37 -1.87
N ASP A 176 12.62 15.39 -1.20
CA ASP A 176 14.06 15.13 -1.20
C ASP A 176 14.49 14.36 -2.46
N GLU A 177 15.80 14.07 -2.57
CA GLU A 177 16.36 13.32 -3.69
C GLU A 177 15.74 11.91 -3.82
N ALA A 178 15.42 11.30 -2.68
CA ALA A 178 14.74 10.02 -2.60
C ALA A 178 13.22 10.16 -2.74
N LYS A 179 12.68 11.31 -3.18
CA LYS A 179 11.24 11.55 -3.41
C LYS A 179 10.36 11.38 -2.16
N PHE A 180 10.91 11.56 -0.96
CA PHE A 180 10.12 11.73 0.26
C PHE A 180 9.77 13.20 0.46
N PHE A 181 8.55 13.47 0.88
CA PHE A 181 8.03 14.80 1.14
C PHE A 181 8.69 15.36 2.40
N ARG A 182 9.29 16.53 2.25
CA ARG A 182 10.21 17.15 3.21
C ARG A 182 9.49 17.73 4.42
N SER A 183 9.59 17.10 5.59
CA SER A 183 8.94 17.61 6.81
C SER A 183 9.57 18.89 7.37
N ASP A 184 10.78 19.26 6.91
CA ASP A 184 11.52 20.46 7.32
C ASP A 184 11.01 21.75 6.65
N LEU A 185 10.16 21.65 5.63
CA LEU A 185 9.59 22.81 4.93
C LEU A 185 8.29 23.27 5.62
N PRO A 186 8.15 24.56 6.00
CA PRO A 186 6.93 25.08 6.64
C PRO A 186 5.65 24.80 5.83
N ASP A 187 5.71 24.96 4.50
CA ASP A 187 4.57 24.71 3.64
C ASP A 187 4.18 23.22 3.58
N ASN A 188 5.12 22.29 3.81
CA ASN A 188 4.84 20.86 3.88
C ASN A 188 4.20 20.50 5.22
N GLU A 189 4.63 21.15 6.29
CA GLU A 189 4.16 20.90 7.64
C GLU A 189 2.64 21.10 7.77
N ALA A 190 2.07 22.09 7.07
CA ALA A 190 0.62 22.30 7.02
C ALA A 190 -0.14 21.10 6.46
N TRP A 191 0.37 20.46 5.40
CA TRP A 191 -0.22 19.25 4.83
C TRP A 191 -0.06 18.04 5.75
N ILE A 192 1.12 17.88 6.35
CA ILE A 192 1.40 16.79 7.29
C ILE A 192 0.48 16.88 8.51
N ARG A 193 0.23 18.08 9.04
CA ARG A 193 -0.72 18.30 10.15
C ARG A 193 -2.16 17.95 9.81
N ALA A 194 -2.55 18.03 8.55
CA ALA A 194 -3.89 17.66 8.08
C ALA A 194 -4.05 16.15 7.86
N ALA A 195 -3.00 15.36 8.07
CA ALA A 195 -3.06 13.92 7.89
C ALA A 195 -4.00 13.24 8.90
N VAL A 196 -4.64 12.18 8.45
CA VAL A 196 -5.49 11.32 9.27
C VAL A 196 -4.94 9.90 9.25
N SER A 197 -5.11 9.17 10.36
CA SER A 197 -4.79 7.75 10.46
C SER A 197 -6.05 6.99 10.86
N PRO A 198 -6.83 6.46 9.89
CA PRO A 198 -8.01 5.67 10.20
C PRO A 198 -7.59 4.40 10.93
N GLU A 199 -8.25 4.10 12.06
CA GLU A 199 -8.12 2.79 12.69
C GLU A 199 -8.81 1.73 11.83
N LEU A 200 -8.10 0.63 11.57
CA LEU A 200 -8.60 -0.47 10.74
C LEU A 200 -8.73 -1.74 11.57
N LYS A 201 -9.75 -2.53 11.26
CA LYS A 201 -9.93 -3.90 11.73
C LYS A 201 -9.54 -4.89 10.63
N ALA A 202 -9.37 -6.16 11.02
CA ALA A 202 -9.18 -7.22 10.06
C ALA A 202 -10.31 -7.23 9.02
N GLY A 203 -9.93 -7.20 7.75
CA GLY A 203 -10.85 -7.18 6.61
C GLY A 203 -11.31 -5.79 6.15
N ASP A 204 -10.93 -4.73 6.86
CA ASP A 204 -11.09 -3.37 6.37
C ASP A 204 -10.11 -3.11 5.21
N VAL A 205 -10.57 -2.35 4.22
CA VAL A 205 -9.78 -2.03 3.03
C VAL A 205 -9.67 -0.52 2.86
N VAL A 206 -8.46 -0.04 2.60
CA VAL A 206 -8.20 1.34 2.17
C VAL A 206 -7.87 1.32 0.69
N PHE A 207 -8.67 2.03 -0.09
CA PHE A 207 -8.33 2.37 -1.46
C PHE A 207 -7.68 3.75 -1.44
N PHE A 208 -6.53 3.93 -2.10
CA PHE A 208 -5.92 5.25 -2.22
C PHE A 208 -5.25 5.45 -3.58
N HIS A 209 -5.37 6.66 -4.09
CA HIS A 209 -4.79 7.08 -5.35
C HIS A 209 -3.26 7.14 -5.25
N CYS A 210 -2.54 6.86 -6.35
CA CYS A 210 -1.07 6.82 -6.35
C CYS A 210 -0.41 8.17 -6.01
N ASN A 211 -1.12 9.28 -6.20
CA ASN A 211 -0.67 10.61 -5.78
C ASN A 211 -1.08 11.03 -4.35
N THR A 212 -1.84 10.20 -3.62
CA THR A 212 -2.19 10.52 -2.23
C THR A 212 -0.94 10.51 -1.38
N LEU A 213 -0.64 11.64 -0.75
CA LEU A 213 0.49 11.77 0.15
C LEU A 213 0.20 10.97 1.42
N HIS A 214 1.10 10.02 1.73
CA HIS A 214 0.92 9.13 2.86
C HIS A 214 2.25 8.71 3.48
N SER A 215 2.20 8.21 4.71
CA SER A 215 3.33 7.68 5.46
C SER A 215 2.90 6.49 6.32
N ALA A 216 3.85 5.80 6.95
CA ALA A 216 3.54 4.72 7.89
C ALA A 216 4.43 4.81 9.13
N GLY A 217 3.81 4.85 10.31
CA GLY A 217 4.49 4.97 11.61
C GLY A 217 5.34 3.75 11.97
N LYS A 218 6.07 3.80 13.08
CA LYS A 218 6.75 2.61 13.65
C LYS A 218 5.74 1.70 14.34
N ASN A 219 6.09 0.42 14.49
CA ASN A 219 5.33 -0.48 15.35
C ASN A 219 5.95 -0.50 16.75
N LEU A 220 5.20 0.01 17.72
CA LEU A 220 5.55 0.11 19.13
C LEU A 220 4.89 -1.00 19.97
N SER A 221 4.06 -1.83 19.35
CA SER A 221 3.50 -3.03 19.98
C SER A 221 4.53 -4.16 20.03
N ASP A 222 4.11 -5.34 20.51
CA ASP A 222 4.88 -6.58 20.60
C ASP A 222 4.55 -7.58 19.48
N GLN A 223 3.60 -7.27 18.59
CA GLN A 223 3.13 -8.16 17.53
C GLN A 223 3.48 -7.64 16.14
N VAL A 224 3.80 -8.54 15.21
CA VAL A 224 4.00 -8.18 13.80
C VAL A 224 2.66 -7.81 13.16
N LYS A 225 2.56 -6.61 12.57
CA LYS A 225 1.41 -6.19 11.77
C LYS A 225 1.56 -6.70 10.34
N PHE A 226 0.47 -7.20 9.76
CA PHE A 226 0.40 -7.65 8.37
C PHE A 226 -0.63 -6.85 7.61
N SER A 227 -0.26 -6.43 6.40
CA SER A 227 -1.16 -5.76 5.48
C SER A 227 -0.90 -6.26 4.06
N LEU A 228 -1.93 -6.55 3.28
CA LEU A 228 -1.78 -6.96 1.88
C LEU A 228 -2.01 -5.75 0.98
N VAL A 229 -1.15 -5.55 -0.02
CA VAL A 229 -1.31 -4.47 -1.00
C VAL A 229 -1.27 -4.98 -2.44
N TYR A 230 -2.20 -4.46 -3.23
CA TYR A 230 -2.25 -4.56 -4.68
C TYR A 230 -2.42 -3.17 -5.31
N THR A 231 -1.86 -2.91 -6.48
CA THR A 231 -2.09 -1.66 -7.23
C THR A 231 -2.66 -1.94 -8.61
N TYR A 232 -3.71 -1.21 -8.95
CA TYR A 232 -4.49 -1.38 -10.17
C TYR A 232 -4.50 -0.10 -11.02
N HIS A 233 -4.80 -0.27 -12.30
CA HIS A 233 -4.99 0.80 -13.28
C HIS A 233 -6.05 0.38 -14.31
N GLY A 234 -6.56 1.34 -15.08
CA GLY A 234 -7.41 1.05 -16.23
C GLY A 234 -6.60 0.49 -17.41
N ALA A 235 -7.22 -0.37 -18.22
CA ALA A 235 -6.57 -1.01 -19.37
C ALA A 235 -5.95 -0.03 -20.38
N SER A 236 -6.53 1.16 -20.54
CA SER A 236 -5.99 2.21 -21.40
C SER A 236 -4.81 2.99 -20.79
N ASN A 237 -4.45 2.76 -19.52
CA ASN A 237 -3.30 3.37 -18.87
C ASN A 237 -2.13 2.38 -18.91
N VAL A 238 -1.28 2.48 -19.92
CA VAL A 238 -0.23 1.49 -20.19
C VAL A 238 1.07 1.88 -19.47
N PRO A 239 1.82 0.92 -18.89
CA PRO A 239 3.13 1.19 -18.34
C PRO A 239 4.11 1.58 -19.45
N LEU A 240 4.99 2.55 -19.16
CA LEU A 240 5.98 3.01 -20.12
C LEU A 240 6.98 1.89 -20.46
N PRO A 241 7.26 1.61 -21.75
CA PRO A 241 8.19 0.55 -22.15
C PRO A 241 9.58 0.71 -21.52
N GLY A 242 10.19 -0.41 -21.12
CA GLY A 242 11.51 -0.44 -20.50
C GLY A 242 11.57 0.06 -19.05
N SER A 243 10.45 0.56 -18.51
CA SER A 243 10.36 0.91 -17.09
C SER A 243 10.20 -0.32 -16.19
N ARG A 244 10.42 -0.15 -14.88
CA ARG A 244 10.09 -1.19 -13.89
C ARG A 244 8.62 -1.60 -13.95
N SER A 245 7.72 -0.65 -14.24
CA SER A 245 6.27 -0.91 -14.29
C SER A 245 5.90 -1.90 -15.40
N ALA A 246 6.66 -1.88 -16.50
CA ALA A 246 6.51 -2.82 -17.62
C ALA A 246 7.30 -4.13 -17.46
N ALA A 247 8.02 -4.33 -16.33
CA ALA A 247 8.97 -5.45 -16.19
C ALA A 247 8.30 -6.80 -15.94
N LYS A 248 7.01 -6.83 -15.60
CA LYS A 248 6.24 -8.07 -15.38
C LYS A 248 4.92 -8.00 -16.12
N PRO A 249 4.41 -9.14 -16.64
CA PRO A 249 3.07 -9.19 -17.20
C PRO A 249 2.02 -8.76 -16.17
N GLU A 250 1.12 -7.90 -16.60
CA GLU A 250 -0.05 -7.48 -15.82
C GLU A 250 -1.12 -8.57 -15.84
N VAL A 251 -2.09 -8.49 -14.91
CA VAL A 251 -3.21 -9.42 -14.85
C VAL A 251 -4.48 -8.67 -15.25
N ALA A 252 -5.08 -9.08 -16.37
CA ALA A 252 -6.45 -8.74 -16.72
C ALA A 252 -7.39 -9.58 -15.86
N PHE A 253 -8.39 -8.96 -15.26
CA PHE A 253 -9.26 -9.67 -14.34
C PHE A 253 -10.60 -9.03 -14.13
#